data_AF-A0AB34R2Z8-F1
#
_entry.id   AF-A0AB34R2Z8-F1
#
_cell.length_a   1.000
_cell.length_b   1.000
_cell.length_c   1.000
_cell.angle_alpha   90.00
_cell.angle_beta   90.00
_cell.angle_gamma   90.00
#
_symmetry.space_group_name_H-M   'P 1'
#
loop_
_entity.id
_entity.type
_entity.pdbx_description
1 polymer ?
#
loop_
_entity_poly.entity_id
_entity_poly.type
_entity_poly.pdbx_seq_one_letter_code
_entity_poly.pdbx_strand_id
1 'polypeptide(L)'
;MTMKNYKLWMLSLVLVGLMSGCYKEDDIQTTKGDVLIDVKEGDDEVDQYIYRFYQANGSVIMYEFSELDYRWNMSSVVKNVTMVLQEDKAVLKNGLALMEKVFFNVYDQDFQKNYFPLKILMAKSIEKMEWGIPTPRAVLTGLSYIAIGNIAPGVESLSRDEIRDIREKVNAEFWLSYLVKGGFIHVPESFYEVSKQYYQEYLDRLPENEGVDEVDVKKYGFWKKDDYASWAVLAPDRDLDFKDFMGVITTTPYDELKSILDKYGKLKDKYTILANTFKEKYHIDITLFGNR
;
A
#
# COMPACT_ATOMS: atom_id res chain seq x y z
N MET A 1 41.38 0.50 -48.17
CA MET A 1 40.73 0.06 -46.92
C MET A 1 39.93 -1.20 -47.25
N THR A 2 40.41 -2.34 -46.78
CA THR A 2 40.05 -3.69 -47.28
C THR A 2 38.61 -4.09 -46.93
N MET A 3 37.94 -4.81 -47.86
CA MET A 3 36.57 -5.35 -47.73
C MET A 3 36.29 -6.18 -46.45
N LYS A 4 37.31 -6.52 -45.66
CA LYS A 4 37.16 -7.18 -44.37
C LYS A 4 36.60 -6.26 -43.28
N ASN A 5 36.83 -4.95 -43.37
CA ASN A 5 36.40 -4.02 -42.33
C ASN A 5 34.92 -3.64 -42.48
N TYR A 6 34.37 -3.57 -43.69
CA TYR A 6 32.94 -3.23 -43.88
C TYR A 6 32.00 -4.30 -43.29
N LYS A 7 32.38 -5.59 -43.36
CA LYS A 7 31.58 -6.69 -42.78
C LYS A 7 31.56 -6.65 -41.25
N LEU A 8 32.66 -6.23 -40.62
CA LEU A 8 32.74 -6.12 -39.15
C LEU A 8 31.90 -4.94 -38.63
N TRP A 9 31.92 -3.81 -39.35
CA TRP A 9 31.11 -2.63 -39.02
C TRP A 9 29.61 -2.86 -39.29
N MET A 10 29.25 -3.60 -40.35
CA MET A 10 27.87 -4.02 -40.61
C MET A 10 27.35 -5.02 -39.56
N LEU A 11 28.17 -5.96 -39.08
CA LEU A 11 27.77 -6.88 -38.00
C LEU A 11 27.53 -6.14 -36.67
N SER A 12 28.31 -5.09 -36.41
CA SER A 12 28.22 -4.27 -35.20
C SER A 12 26.93 -3.45 -35.15
N LEU A 13 26.49 -2.91 -36.29
CA LEU A 13 25.24 -2.15 -36.42
C LEU A 13 23.99 -3.03 -36.30
N VAL A 14 24.05 -4.29 -36.74
CA VAL A 14 22.95 -5.26 -36.57
C VAL A 14 22.81 -5.73 -35.12
N LEU A 15 23.92 -5.86 -34.38
CA LEU A 15 23.89 -6.29 -32.97
C LEU A 15 23.32 -5.20 -32.02
N VAL A 16 23.54 -3.92 -32.32
CA VAL A 16 22.99 -2.79 -31.54
C VAL A 16 21.49 -2.59 -31.81
N GLY A 17 21.02 -2.91 -33.03
CA GLY A 17 19.58 -2.90 -33.36
C GLY A 17 18.76 -3.99 -32.64
N LEU A 18 19.39 -5.11 -32.28
CA LEU A 18 18.72 -6.22 -31.58
C LEU A 18 18.53 -5.98 -30.07
N MET A 19 19.18 -4.97 -29.48
CA MET A 19 19.00 -4.60 -28.06
C MET A 19 18.07 -3.39 -27.85
N SER A 20 17.48 -2.85 -28.92
CA SER A 20 16.42 -1.83 -28.85
C SER A 20 15.02 -2.44 -28.88
N GLY A 21 14.88 -3.68 -28.43
CA GLY A 21 13.58 -4.28 -28.15
C GLY A 21 12.96 -3.55 -26.98
N CYS A 22 12.12 -2.56 -27.27
CA CYS A 22 11.18 -2.01 -26.31
C CYS A 22 10.29 -3.17 -25.87
N TYR A 23 10.66 -3.83 -24.77
CA TYR A 23 9.81 -4.80 -24.11
C TYR A 23 8.58 -4.03 -23.61
N LYS A 24 7.54 -4.00 -24.45
CA LYS A 24 6.18 -3.91 -23.94
C LYS A 24 5.92 -5.29 -23.34
N GLU A 25 6.31 -5.46 -22.08
CA GLU A 25 5.69 -6.48 -21.27
C GLU A 25 4.21 -6.12 -21.24
N ASP A 26 3.37 -6.95 -21.85
CA ASP A 26 1.94 -6.88 -21.61
C ASP A 26 1.77 -7.02 -20.09
N ASP A 27 1.05 -6.09 -19.46
CA ASP A 27 0.75 -6.19 -18.04
C ASP A 27 0.11 -7.56 -17.81
N ILE A 28 0.73 -8.37 -16.94
CA ILE A 28 0.20 -9.69 -16.59
C ILE A 28 -1.17 -9.46 -15.96
N GLN A 29 -2.24 -9.65 -16.72
CA GLN A 29 -3.58 -9.69 -16.18
C GLN A 29 -3.75 -11.04 -15.48
N THR A 30 -3.28 -11.11 -14.24
CA THR A 30 -3.62 -12.21 -13.34
C THR A 30 -5.10 -12.08 -13.01
N THR A 31 -5.93 -12.91 -13.63
CA THR A 31 -7.28 -13.16 -13.13
C THR A 31 -7.16 -13.66 -11.68
N LYS A 32 -7.90 -13.02 -10.78
CA LYS A 32 -8.05 -13.42 -9.39
C LYS A 32 -8.32 -14.93 -9.33
N GLY A 33 -7.41 -15.69 -8.72
CA GLY A 33 -7.55 -17.14 -8.64
C GLY A 33 -8.82 -17.54 -7.87
N ASP A 34 -9.32 -18.75 -8.11
CA ASP A 34 -10.51 -19.23 -7.43
C ASP A 34 -10.27 -19.37 -5.92
N VAL A 35 -11.21 -18.86 -5.13
CA VAL A 35 -11.19 -19.10 -3.68
C VAL A 35 -11.70 -20.51 -3.43
N LEU A 36 -10.84 -21.39 -2.92
CA LEU A 36 -11.17 -22.80 -2.63
C LEU A 36 -12.11 -22.98 -1.41
N ILE A 37 -12.57 -21.88 -0.81
CA ILE A 37 -13.49 -21.88 0.33
C ILE A 37 -14.91 -21.80 -0.22
N ASP A 38 -15.76 -22.74 0.19
CA ASP A 38 -17.19 -22.75 -0.13
C ASP A 38 -17.91 -21.68 0.70
N VAL A 39 -18.00 -20.45 0.17
CA VAL A 39 -18.66 -19.32 0.83
C VAL A 39 -20.17 -19.45 0.64
N LYS A 40 -20.86 -19.85 1.70
CA LYS A 40 -22.33 -19.95 1.74
C LYS A 40 -22.95 -18.75 2.42
N GLU A 41 -24.18 -18.45 2.05
CA GLU A 41 -25.00 -17.51 2.80
C GLU A 41 -25.30 -18.15 4.17
N GLY A 42 -24.78 -17.54 5.23
CA GLY A 42 -25.09 -17.91 6.61
C GLY A 42 -26.37 -17.23 7.08
N ASP A 43 -26.85 -17.64 8.26
CA ASP A 43 -28.14 -17.18 8.80
C ASP A 43 -28.04 -15.79 9.46
N ASP A 44 -26.87 -15.39 9.96
CA ASP A 44 -26.68 -14.12 10.66
C ASP A 44 -26.17 -12.98 9.78
N GLU A 45 -26.36 -11.74 10.27
CA GLU A 45 -26.07 -10.52 9.52
C GLU A 45 -24.59 -10.37 9.10
N VAL A 46 -23.65 -10.86 9.91
CA VAL A 46 -22.22 -10.83 9.57
C VAL A 46 -21.96 -11.77 8.40
N ASP A 47 -22.45 -13.00 8.47
CA ASP A 47 -22.25 -13.99 7.41
C ASP A 47 -22.95 -13.58 6.11
N GLN A 48 -24.14 -13.00 6.19
CA GLN A 48 -24.84 -12.44 5.03
C GLN A 48 -24.08 -11.26 4.41
N TYR A 49 -23.45 -10.40 5.22
CA TYR A 49 -22.61 -9.31 4.71
C TYR A 49 -21.41 -9.89 3.96
N ILE A 50 -20.72 -10.87 4.55
CA ILE A 50 -19.55 -11.54 3.94
C ILE A 50 -19.94 -12.19 2.62
N TYR A 51 -21.06 -12.89 2.57
CA TYR A 51 -21.57 -13.51 1.35
C TYR A 51 -21.84 -12.47 0.26
N ARG A 52 -22.55 -11.37 0.57
CA ARG A 52 -22.81 -10.28 -0.38
C ARG A 52 -21.53 -9.62 -0.88
N PHE A 53 -20.57 -9.38 0.02
CA PHE A 53 -19.27 -8.81 -0.33
C PHE A 53 -18.50 -9.74 -1.29
N TYR A 54 -18.50 -11.04 -1.01
CA TYR A 54 -17.89 -12.03 -1.90
C TYR A 54 -18.56 -12.06 -3.28
N GLN A 55 -19.89 -12.10 -3.35
CA GLN A 55 -20.61 -12.05 -4.63
C GLN A 55 -20.31 -10.77 -5.42
N ALA A 56 -20.13 -9.64 -4.74
CA ALA A 56 -19.85 -8.36 -5.37
C ALA A 56 -18.39 -8.23 -5.86
N ASN A 57 -17.42 -8.81 -5.15
CA ASN A 57 -16.00 -8.45 -5.27
C ASN A 57 -15.05 -9.64 -5.51
N GLY A 58 -15.50 -10.87 -5.30
CA GLY A 58 -14.69 -12.09 -5.34
C GLY A 58 -13.66 -12.22 -4.21
N SER A 59 -13.61 -11.29 -3.26
CA SER A 59 -12.79 -11.38 -2.04
C SER A 59 -13.60 -11.97 -0.90
N VAL A 60 -12.99 -12.84 -0.11
CA VAL A 60 -13.63 -13.44 1.07
C VAL A 60 -13.16 -12.74 2.33
N ILE A 61 -14.10 -12.18 3.09
CA ILE A 61 -13.85 -11.70 4.44
C ILE A 61 -13.88 -12.91 5.38
N MET A 62 -12.88 -13.04 6.25
CA MET A 62 -12.75 -14.16 7.19
C MET A 62 -12.54 -13.64 8.61
N TYR A 63 -13.43 -14.02 9.52
CA TYR A 63 -13.24 -13.84 10.97
C TYR A 63 -12.89 -15.16 11.67
N GLU A 64 -13.14 -16.30 11.01
CA GLU A 64 -12.63 -17.62 11.37
C GLU A 64 -11.48 -17.98 10.44
N PHE A 65 -10.26 -18.08 10.99
CA PHE A 65 -9.07 -18.48 10.25
C PHE A 65 -8.05 -19.14 11.18
N SER A 66 -7.10 -19.84 10.58
CA SER A 66 -6.04 -20.56 11.27
C SER A 66 -4.67 -19.95 10.98
N GLU A 67 -3.63 -20.40 11.67
CA GLU A 67 -2.25 -20.03 11.33
C GLU A 67 -1.88 -20.34 9.88
N LEU A 68 -2.45 -21.40 9.29
CA LEU A 68 -2.19 -21.77 7.91
C LEU A 68 -2.64 -20.68 6.94
N ASP A 69 -3.69 -19.94 7.28
CA ASP A 69 -4.28 -18.93 6.42
C ASP A 69 -3.40 -17.69 6.26
N TYR A 70 -2.62 -17.34 7.29
CA TYR A 70 -1.80 -16.12 7.30
C TYR A 70 -0.29 -16.38 7.36
N ARG A 71 0.17 -17.56 7.78
CA ARG A 71 1.60 -17.86 7.87
C ARG A 71 2.17 -18.48 6.60
N TRP A 72 1.37 -19.17 5.79
CA TRP A 72 1.88 -19.80 4.58
C TRP A 72 2.05 -18.79 3.43
N ASN A 73 3.29 -18.50 3.06
CA ASN A 73 3.67 -17.70 1.90
C ASN A 73 4.56 -18.60 1.01
N MET A 74 4.39 -18.60 -0.32
CA MET A 74 4.86 -19.64 -1.25
C MET A 74 6.35 -20.02 -1.12
N SER A 75 7.18 -19.13 -0.59
CA SER A 75 8.61 -19.36 -0.34
C SER A 75 9.05 -19.22 1.12
N SER A 76 8.14 -18.86 2.05
CA SER A 76 8.49 -18.63 3.45
C SER A 76 7.29 -18.74 4.40
N VAL A 77 7.56 -19.04 5.67
CA VAL A 77 6.57 -18.89 6.74
C VAL A 77 6.64 -17.45 7.23
N VAL A 78 5.52 -16.73 7.32
CA VAL A 78 5.45 -15.48 8.10
C VAL A 78 5.75 -15.86 9.55
N LYS A 79 7.00 -15.62 9.96
CA LYS A 79 7.45 -15.85 11.33
C LYS A 79 7.01 -14.68 12.19
N ASN A 80 6.96 -14.91 13.50
CA ASN A 80 6.85 -13.84 14.48
C ASN A 80 5.54 -13.04 14.39
N VAL A 81 4.44 -13.66 13.94
CA VAL A 81 3.13 -13.03 13.89
C VAL A 81 2.11 -13.89 14.61
N THR A 82 1.32 -13.25 15.45
CA THR A 82 0.16 -13.84 16.12
C THR A 82 -1.07 -12.99 15.81
N MET A 83 -2.17 -13.65 15.48
CA MET A 83 -3.47 -13.01 15.30
C MET A 83 -4.47 -13.64 16.25
N VAL A 84 -5.25 -12.81 16.94
CA VAL A 84 -6.31 -13.26 17.83
C VAL A 84 -7.64 -13.15 17.11
N LEU A 85 -8.43 -14.22 17.11
CA LEU A 85 -9.77 -14.23 16.54
C LEU A 85 -10.72 -13.36 17.37
N GLN A 86 -11.74 -12.82 16.71
CA GLN A 86 -12.90 -12.24 17.38
C GLN A 86 -14.08 -13.18 17.20
N GLU A 87 -14.56 -13.75 18.30
CA GLU A 87 -15.67 -14.72 18.30
C GLU A 87 -17.04 -14.06 18.53
N ASP A 88 -17.06 -12.84 19.09
CA ASP A 88 -18.30 -12.12 19.34
C ASP A 88 -18.85 -11.49 18.05
N LYS A 89 -19.98 -12.02 17.57
CA LYS A 89 -20.68 -11.56 16.36
C LYS A 89 -21.13 -10.10 16.43
N ALA A 90 -21.48 -9.57 17.61
CA ALA A 90 -21.82 -8.16 17.75
C ALA A 90 -20.59 -7.26 17.57
N VAL A 91 -19.44 -7.69 18.10
CA VAL A 91 -18.16 -6.98 17.88
C VAL A 91 -17.72 -7.10 16.43
N LEU A 92 -17.89 -8.26 15.79
CA LEU A 92 -17.60 -8.44 14.36
C LEU A 92 -18.44 -7.52 13.47
N LYS A 93 -19.74 -7.37 13.78
CA LYS A 93 -20.61 -6.43 13.10
C LYS A 93 -20.10 -4.98 13.19
N ASN A 94 -19.73 -4.53 14.39
CA ASN A 94 -19.13 -3.21 14.56
C ASN A 94 -17.77 -3.11 13.86
N GLY A 95 -17.03 -4.22 13.81
CA GLY A 95 -15.80 -4.37 13.05
C GLY A 95 -15.99 -4.17 11.56
N LEU A 96 -17.04 -4.73 10.95
CA LEU A 96 -17.36 -4.51 9.54
C LEU A 96 -17.59 -3.02 9.24
N ALA A 97 -18.28 -2.31 10.14
CA ALA A 97 -18.45 -0.87 10.01
C ALA A 97 -17.13 -0.07 10.12
N LEU A 98 -16.14 -0.57 10.88
CA LEU A 98 -14.78 -0.02 10.84
C LEU A 98 -14.12 -0.30 9.48
N MET A 99 -14.18 -1.55 9.00
CA MET A 99 -13.61 -1.98 7.72
C MET A 99 -14.13 -1.15 6.54
N GLU A 100 -15.43 -0.83 6.53
CA GLU A 100 -16.04 0.09 5.56
C GLU A 100 -15.34 1.45 5.56
N LYS A 101 -15.16 2.06 6.74
CA LYS A 101 -14.55 3.40 6.88
C LYS A 101 -13.07 3.45 6.54
N VAL A 102 -12.33 2.41 6.91
CA VAL A 102 -10.85 2.41 6.83
C VAL A 102 -10.31 1.75 5.58
N PHE A 103 -11.09 0.92 4.90
CA PHE A 103 -10.59 0.14 3.76
C PHE A 103 -11.59 0.03 2.62
N PHE A 104 -12.79 -0.53 2.84
CA PHE A 104 -13.66 -0.89 1.71
C PHE A 104 -14.15 0.34 0.95
N ASN A 105 -14.65 1.38 1.64
CA ASN A 105 -15.23 2.54 0.96
C ASN A 105 -14.17 3.47 0.35
N VAL A 106 -12.89 3.29 0.67
CA VAL A 106 -11.79 4.03 0.02
C VAL A 106 -11.76 3.75 -1.50
N TYR A 107 -12.15 2.53 -1.89
CA TYR A 107 -12.05 2.03 -3.25
C TYR A 107 -13.44 1.80 -3.86
N ASP A 108 -13.59 2.02 -5.16
CA ASP A 108 -14.83 1.65 -5.86
C ASP A 108 -14.84 0.16 -6.19
N GLN A 109 -16.00 -0.32 -6.65
CA GLN A 109 -16.20 -1.75 -6.89
C GLN A 109 -15.24 -2.31 -7.95
N ASP A 110 -14.89 -1.53 -8.98
CA ASP A 110 -13.96 -1.99 -10.02
C ASP A 110 -12.54 -2.14 -9.46
N PHE A 111 -12.08 -1.18 -8.66
CA PHE A 111 -10.83 -1.35 -7.93
C PHE A 111 -10.87 -2.57 -7.01
N GLN A 112 -11.94 -2.73 -6.22
CA GLN A 112 -12.08 -3.86 -5.30
C GLN A 112 -12.00 -5.22 -6.02
N LYS A 113 -12.67 -5.38 -7.17
CA LYS A 113 -12.62 -6.61 -7.95
C LYS A 113 -11.22 -6.94 -8.48
N ASN A 114 -10.50 -5.93 -8.95
CA ASN A 114 -9.23 -6.10 -9.64
C ASN A 114 -8.02 -6.18 -8.69
N TYR A 115 -8.08 -5.47 -7.55
CA TYR A 115 -6.90 -5.25 -6.71
C TYR A 115 -7.07 -5.74 -5.26
N PHE A 116 -8.28 -6.09 -4.80
CA PHE A 116 -8.39 -6.67 -3.46
C PHE A 116 -7.83 -8.09 -3.40
N PRO A 117 -7.16 -8.46 -2.29
CA PRO A 117 -6.67 -9.80 -2.09
C PRO A 117 -7.80 -10.81 -2.05
N LEU A 118 -7.46 -12.08 -2.29
CA LEU A 118 -8.40 -13.20 -2.17
C LEU A 118 -9.04 -13.25 -0.78
N LYS A 119 -8.26 -13.01 0.27
CA LYS A 119 -8.70 -13.08 1.66
C LYS A 119 -8.55 -11.74 2.38
N ILE A 120 -9.55 -11.38 3.17
CA ILE A 120 -9.54 -10.21 4.04
C ILE A 120 -9.80 -10.71 5.47
N LEU A 121 -8.76 -10.79 6.28
CA LEU A 121 -8.84 -11.36 7.63
C LEU A 121 -9.21 -10.27 8.64
N MET A 122 -10.26 -10.52 9.43
CA MET A 122 -10.69 -9.64 10.51
C MET A 122 -10.19 -10.19 11.83
N ALA A 123 -9.19 -9.53 12.42
CA ALA A 123 -8.55 -9.97 13.65
C ALA A 123 -8.93 -9.05 14.83
N LYS A 124 -9.15 -9.63 16.00
CA LYS A 124 -9.26 -8.88 17.25
C LYS A 124 -7.99 -8.06 17.50
N SER A 125 -6.84 -8.70 17.35
CA SER A 125 -5.53 -8.06 17.40
C SER A 125 -4.56 -8.77 16.47
N ILE A 126 -3.56 -8.02 15.99
CA ILE A 126 -2.43 -8.53 15.24
C ILE A 126 -1.18 -8.10 16.01
N GLU A 127 -0.30 -9.03 16.30
CA GLU A 127 0.97 -8.79 16.96
C GLU A 127 2.11 -9.31 16.10
N LYS A 128 3.17 -8.50 15.98
CA LYS A 128 4.41 -8.89 15.32
C LYS A 128 5.56 -8.80 16.32
N MET A 129 6.36 -9.85 16.45
CA MET A 129 7.55 -9.82 17.29
C MET A 129 8.65 -9.02 16.60
N GLU A 130 9.03 -7.92 17.22
CA GLU A 130 10.10 -7.02 16.79
C GLU A 130 11.12 -6.95 17.90
N TRP A 131 12.36 -7.37 17.61
CA TRP A 131 13.44 -7.40 18.59
C TRP A 131 13.10 -8.18 19.88
N GLY A 132 12.27 -9.22 19.77
CA GLY A 132 11.82 -10.03 20.90
C GLY A 132 10.63 -9.44 21.68
N ILE A 133 10.02 -8.36 21.20
CA ILE A 133 8.90 -7.68 21.84
C ILE A 133 7.64 -7.81 20.95
N PRO A 134 6.50 -8.32 21.48
CA PRO A 134 5.24 -8.29 20.77
C PRO A 134 4.82 -6.85 20.53
N THR A 135 4.74 -6.45 19.26
CA THR A 135 4.37 -5.09 18.86
C THR A 135 3.01 -5.14 18.15
N PRO A 136 1.99 -4.42 18.64
CA PRO A 136 0.69 -4.37 18.00
C PRO A 136 0.77 -3.79 16.59
N ARG A 137 0.01 -4.37 15.66
CA ARG A 137 -0.13 -3.90 14.28
C ARG A 137 -1.60 -3.71 13.95
N ALA A 138 -1.92 -2.62 13.26
CA ALA A 138 -3.28 -2.40 12.73
C ALA A 138 -3.55 -3.24 11.47
N VAL A 139 -2.49 -3.62 10.75
CA VAL A 139 -2.59 -4.31 9.46
C VAL A 139 -1.38 -5.23 9.25
N LEU A 140 -1.61 -6.32 8.52
CA LEU A 140 -0.57 -7.18 7.96
C LEU A 140 -1.01 -7.67 6.58
N THR A 141 -0.07 -7.75 5.63
CA THR A 141 -0.34 -8.29 4.30
C THR A 141 0.50 -9.54 4.04
N GLY A 142 -0.05 -10.49 3.29
CA GLY A 142 0.67 -11.61 2.70
C GLY A 142 0.36 -11.72 1.21
N LEU A 143 0.80 -12.81 0.56
CA LEU A 143 0.63 -12.99 -0.90
C LEU A 143 -0.82 -12.91 -1.37
N SER A 144 -1.76 -13.42 -0.57
CA SER A 144 -3.16 -13.56 -0.95
C SER A 144 -4.12 -12.98 0.07
N TYR A 145 -3.61 -12.24 1.06
CA TYR A 145 -4.43 -11.68 2.12
C TYR A 145 -3.99 -10.30 2.58
N ILE A 146 -4.96 -9.55 3.08
CA ILE A 146 -4.77 -8.46 4.04
C ILE A 146 -5.47 -8.84 5.34
N ALA A 147 -4.82 -8.63 6.47
CA ALA A 147 -5.40 -8.79 7.80
C ALA A 147 -5.51 -7.41 8.43
N ILE A 148 -6.68 -7.09 8.96
CA ILE A 148 -6.95 -5.81 9.63
C ILE A 148 -7.34 -6.12 11.08
N GLY A 149 -6.61 -5.49 12.00
CA GLY A 149 -6.74 -5.67 13.45
C GLY A 149 -7.74 -4.71 14.09
N ASN A 150 -7.68 -4.63 15.41
CA ASN A 150 -8.50 -3.76 16.26
C ASN A 150 -10.01 -4.06 16.22
N ILE A 151 -10.40 -5.28 15.84
CA ILE A 151 -11.79 -5.74 15.90
C ILE A 151 -12.09 -6.29 17.30
N ALA A 152 -12.03 -5.39 18.29
CA ALA A 152 -12.16 -5.71 19.72
C ALA A 152 -13.35 -4.95 20.34
N PRO A 153 -13.85 -5.35 21.53
CA PRO A 153 -14.89 -4.60 22.23
C PRO A 153 -14.53 -3.10 22.35
N GLY A 154 -15.47 -2.22 22.00
CA GLY A 154 -15.24 -0.78 21.96
C GLY A 154 -14.84 -0.23 20.59
N VAL A 155 -14.73 -1.06 19.54
CA VAL A 155 -14.42 -0.64 18.17
C VAL A 155 -15.39 0.41 17.62
N GLU A 156 -16.65 0.38 18.04
CA GLU A 156 -17.67 1.38 17.70
C GLU A 156 -17.44 2.76 18.34
N SER A 157 -16.59 2.83 19.36
CA SER A 157 -16.29 4.05 20.14
C SER A 157 -14.99 4.74 19.73
N LEU A 158 -14.31 4.25 18.69
CA LEU A 158 -13.10 4.88 18.17
C LEU A 158 -13.37 6.31 17.71
N SER A 159 -12.49 7.22 18.10
CA SER A 159 -12.51 8.61 17.68
C SER A 159 -12.22 8.77 16.18
N ARG A 160 -12.51 9.94 15.63
CA ARG A 160 -12.19 10.26 14.23
C ARG A 160 -10.69 10.16 13.95
N ASP A 161 -9.85 10.58 14.90
CA ASP A 161 -8.40 10.53 14.73
C ASP A 161 -7.87 9.09 14.78
N GLU A 162 -8.43 8.24 15.64
CA GLU A 162 -8.09 6.80 15.65
C GLU A 162 -8.51 6.10 14.37
N ILE A 163 -9.72 6.37 13.86
CA ILE A 163 -10.18 5.83 12.58
C ILE A 163 -9.28 6.31 11.43
N ARG A 164 -8.89 7.59 11.44
CA ARG A 164 -7.98 8.15 10.43
C ARG A 164 -6.60 7.50 10.48
N ASP A 165 -6.03 7.29 11.67
CA ASP A 165 -4.74 6.61 11.86
C ASP A 165 -4.78 5.15 11.39
N ILE A 166 -5.85 4.41 11.70
CA ILE A 166 -6.05 3.04 11.21
C ILE A 166 -6.15 3.04 9.68
N ARG A 167 -6.97 3.93 9.11
CA ARG A 167 -7.13 4.08 7.66
C ARG A 167 -5.80 4.38 6.99
N GLU A 168 -5.00 5.28 7.54
CA GLU A 168 -3.67 5.60 7.01
C GLU A 168 -2.79 4.35 6.96
N LYS A 169 -2.65 3.66 8.11
CA LYS A 169 -1.79 2.48 8.25
C LYS A 169 -2.22 1.34 7.34
N VAL A 170 -3.52 1.04 7.32
CA VAL A 170 -4.12 -0.03 6.50
C VAL A 170 -3.83 0.21 5.03
N ASN A 171 -4.15 1.40 4.52
CA ASN A 171 -4.01 1.68 3.10
C ASN A 171 -2.55 1.85 2.68
N ALA A 172 -1.72 2.47 3.51
CA ALA A 172 -0.29 2.58 3.25
C ALA A 172 0.38 1.20 3.14
N GLU A 173 0.04 0.27 4.04
CA GLU A 173 0.53 -1.12 3.96
C GLU A 173 -0.05 -1.88 2.76
N PHE A 174 -1.34 -1.74 2.48
CA PHE A 174 -1.97 -2.36 1.32
C PHE A 174 -1.30 -1.93 0.01
N TRP A 175 -1.08 -0.64 -0.19
CA TRP A 175 -0.46 -0.14 -1.41
C TRP A 175 1.00 -0.58 -1.57
N LEU A 176 1.83 -0.41 -0.53
CA LEU A 176 3.23 -0.79 -0.63
C LEU A 176 3.40 -2.32 -0.63
N SER A 177 2.94 -2.98 0.42
CA SER A 177 3.30 -4.37 0.71
C SER A 177 2.48 -5.37 -0.09
N TYR A 178 1.22 -5.06 -0.42
CA TYR A 178 0.40 -5.94 -1.25
C TYR A 178 0.49 -5.57 -2.74
N LEU A 179 0.13 -4.34 -3.13
CA LEU A 179 0.05 -3.98 -4.54
C LEU A 179 1.42 -3.84 -5.20
N VAL A 180 2.35 -3.10 -4.59
CA VAL A 180 3.66 -2.86 -5.20
C VAL A 180 4.58 -4.07 -5.05
N LYS A 181 4.79 -4.56 -3.83
CA LYS A 181 5.67 -5.72 -3.60
C LYS A 181 5.10 -7.03 -4.13
N GLY A 182 3.77 -7.14 -4.27
CA GLY A 182 3.11 -8.25 -4.94
C GLY A 182 3.18 -8.17 -6.47
N GLY A 183 3.66 -7.05 -7.04
CA GLY A 183 3.84 -6.87 -8.49
C GLY A 183 2.58 -6.49 -9.26
N PHE A 184 1.48 -6.09 -8.58
CA PHE A 184 0.25 -5.65 -9.22
C PHE A 184 0.36 -4.21 -9.75
N ILE A 185 1.12 -3.37 -9.05
CA ILE A 185 1.34 -1.96 -9.39
C ILE A 185 2.83 -1.65 -9.35
N HIS A 186 3.30 -0.89 -10.32
CA HIS A 186 4.66 -0.37 -10.35
C HIS A 186 4.65 1.13 -10.11
N VAL A 187 5.44 1.57 -9.12
CA VAL A 187 5.66 2.99 -8.87
C VAL A 187 6.64 3.51 -9.93
N PRO A 188 6.30 4.58 -10.67
CA PRO A 188 7.17 5.10 -11.72
C PRO A 188 8.48 5.65 -11.13
N GLU A 189 9.63 5.35 -11.75
CA GLU A 189 10.94 5.80 -11.25
C GLU A 189 11.03 7.33 -11.11
N SER A 190 10.32 8.05 -11.98
CA SER A 190 10.23 9.52 -11.93
C SER A 190 9.70 10.05 -10.61
N PHE A 191 8.85 9.31 -9.90
CA PHE A 191 8.41 9.67 -8.54
C PHE A 191 9.62 9.77 -7.59
N TYR A 192 10.52 8.78 -7.68
CA TYR A 192 11.69 8.75 -6.82
C TYR A 192 12.74 9.80 -7.23
N GLU A 193 12.91 10.03 -8.53
CA GLU A 193 13.87 11.01 -9.06
C GLU A 193 13.65 12.44 -8.51
N VAL A 194 12.42 12.84 -8.16
CA VAL A 194 12.12 14.18 -7.59
C VAL A 194 12.94 14.51 -6.34
N SER A 195 13.23 13.49 -5.52
CA SER A 195 13.92 13.62 -4.23
C SER A 195 15.15 12.71 -4.10
N LYS A 196 15.69 12.21 -5.24
CA LYS A 196 16.74 11.18 -5.26
C LYS A 196 17.95 11.48 -4.39
N GLN A 197 18.40 12.73 -4.38
CA GLN A 197 19.58 13.16 -3.62
C GLN A 197 19.37 13.22 -2.10
N TYR A 198 18.13 13.02 -1.63
CA TYR A 198 17.78 13.18 -0.22
C TYR A 198 17.37 11.88 0.48
N TYR A 199 17.12 10.77 -0.24
CA TYR A 199 16.73 9.52 0.42
C TYR A 199 17.78 9.08 1.44
N GLN A 200 17.34 8.80 2.67
CA GLN A 200 18.18 8.39 3.79
C GLN A 200 19.28 9.40 4.19
N GLU A 201 19.16 10.67 3.76
CA GLU A 201 20.02 11.75 4.23
C GLU A 201 19.49 12.37 5.53
N TYR A 202 20.42 12.87 6.35
CA TYR A 202 20.12 13.66 7.54
C TYR A 202 19.87 15.11 7.13
N LEU A 203 18.61 15.47 6.92
CA LEU A 203 18.22 16.78 6.37
C LEU A 203 18.66 17.94 7.27
N ASP A 204 18.64 17.73 8.58
CA ASP A 204 19.14 18.65 9.61
C ASP A 204 20.66 18.90 9.57
N ARG A 205 21.41 18.13 8.78
CA ARG A 205 22.86 18.30 8.60
C ARG A 205 23.25 18.86 7.24
N LEU A 206 22.26 19.15 6.39
CA LEU A 206 22.52 19.78 5.10
C LEU A 206 23.00 21.22 5.31
N PRO A 207 23.97 21.72 4.51
CA PRO A 207 24.48 23.08 4.65
C PRO A 207 23.38 24.16 4.63
N GLU A 208 22.34 23.98 3.83
CA GLU A 208 21.21 24.91 3.76
C GLU A 208 20.31 24.95 5.00
N ASN A 209 20.44 23.97 5.90
CA ASN A 209 19.69 23.88 7.16
C ASN A 209 20.56 24.20 8.39
N GLU A 210 21.80 24.68 8.20
CA GLU A 210 22.64 25.10 9.31
C GLU A 210 21.94 26.23 10.12
N GLY A 211 21.72 25.99 11.41
CA GLY A 211 21.04 26.94 12.30
C GLY A 211 19.50 26.99 12.16
N VAL A 212 18.88 26.04 11.46
CA VAL A 212 17.42 25.91 11.39
C VAL A 212 16.90 25.05 12.55
N ASP A 213 16.04 25.62 13.39
CA ASP A 213 15.50 24.93 14.57
C ASP A 213 14.57 23.75 14.22
N GLU A 214 13.76 23.89 13.17
CA GLU A 214 12.82 22.85 12.71
C GLU A 214 12.88 22.69 11.19
N VAL A 215 13.48 21.59 10.74
CA VAL A 215 13.59 21.27 9.31
C VAL A 215 12.29 20.68 8.79
N ASP A 216 11.63 21.41 7.90
CA ASP A 216 10.41 20.97 7.23
C ASP A 216 10.71 20.01 6.06
N VAL A 217 10.55 18.71 6.31
CA VAL A 217 10.76 17.62 5.35
C VAL A 217 9.96 17.76 4.05
N LYS A 218 8.84 18.52 4.06
CA LYS A 218 8.01 18.75 2.87
C LYS A 218 8.73 19.58 1.82
N LYS A 219 9.69 20.42 2.21
CA LYS A 219 10.59 21.14 1.28
C LYS A 219 11.43 20.19 0.44
N TYR A 220 11.69 18.99 0.95
CA TYR A 220 12.49 17.94 0.32
C TYR A 220 11.63 16.91 -0.42
N GLY A 221 10.31 17.09 -0.44
CA GLY A 221 9.37 16.20 -1.13
C GLY A 221 8.97 14.98 -0.32
N PHE A 222 9.02 15.04 1.02
CA PHE A 222 8.58 13.97 1.90
C PHE A 222 7.46 14.44 2.82
N TRP A 223 6.49 13.57 3.12
CA TRP A 223 5.41 13.91 4.05
C TRP A 223 5.88 13.88 5.51
N LYS A 224 6.72 12.89 5.83
CA LYS A 224 7.24 12.60 7.16
C LYS A 224 8.75 12.29 7.09
N LYS A 225 9.40 12.40 8.24
CA LYS A 225 10.75 11.86 8.45
C LYS A 225 10.67 10.37 8.73
N ASP A 226 11.78 9.67 8.58
CA ASP A 226 11.93 8.32 9.09
C ASP A 226 11.98 8.33 10.63
N ASP A 227 11.15 7.50 11.26
CA ASP A 227 11.10 7.37 12.72
C ASP A 227 12.20 6.46 13.27
N TYR A 228 12.94 5.75 12.41
CA TYR A 228 14.11 4.98 12.81
C TYR A 228 15.15 5.83 13.54
N ALA A 229 15.37 7.07 13.08
CA ALA A 229 16.26 8.03 13.71
C ALA A 229 15.45 9.10 14.46
N SER A 230 14.91 8.75 15.63
CA SER A 230 14.12 9.68 16.46
C SER A 230 14.88 10.94 16.93
N TRP A 231 16.21 10.91 16.87
CA TRP A 231 17.13 11.95 17.33
C TRP A 231 17.61 12.89 16.21
N ALA A 232 17.13 12.71 14.97
CA ALA A 232 17.52 13.53 13.82
C ALA A 232 16.37 13.66 12.82
N VAL A 233 16.56 14.50 11.79
CA VAL A 233 15.62 14.61 10.67
C VAL A 233 16.09 13.73 9.51
N LEU A 234 15.97 12.41 9.68
CA LEU A 234 16.29 11.44 8.64
C LEU A 234 15.20 11.42 7.57
N ALA A 235 15.56 11.63 6.30
CA ALA A 235 14.64 11.45 5.19
C ALA A 235 14.28 9.96 5.02
N PRO A 236 13.03 9.66 4.61
CA PRO A 236 12.62 8.28 4.37
C PRO A 236 13.45 7.60 3.29
N ASP A 237 13.41 6.27 3.22
CA ASP A 237 13.82 5.54 2.02
C ASP A 237 12.71 5.57 0.95
N ARG A 238 12.95 4.89 -0.18
CA ARG A 238 11.98 4.83 -1.29
C ARG A 238 10.65 4.17 -0.89
N ASP A 239 10.70 3.11 -0.09
CA ASP A 239 9.51 2.36 0.31
C ASP A 239 8.66 3.20 1.26
N LEU A 240 9.29 3.80 2.27
CA LEU A 240 8.63 4.65 3.26
C LEU A 240 8.05 5.92 2.63
N ASP A 241 8.75 6.55 1.69
CA ASP A 241 8.24 7.72 0.98
C ASP A 241 6.96 7.41 0.19
N PHE A 242 6.96 6.33 -0.60
CA PHE A 242 5.76 5.91 -1.32
C PHE A 242 4.62 5.54 -0.35
N LYS A 243 4.96 4.82 0.72
CA LYS A 243 3.99 4.41 1.75
C LYS A 243 3.32 5.61 2.41
N ASP A 244 4.09 6.64 2.79
CA ASP A 244 3.56 7.86 3.37
C ASP A 244 2.68 8.63 2.38
N PHE A 245 3.07 8.70 1.09
CA PHE A 245 2.23 9.28 0.05
C PHE A 245 0.87 8.60 -0.03
N MET A 246 0.84 7.26 -0.10
CA MET A 246 -0.43 6.53 -0.19
C MET A 246 -1.26 6.63 1.09
N GLY A 247 -0.62 6.67 2.27
CA GLY A 247 -1.30 6.94 3.54
C GLY A 247 -2.02 8.30 3.53
N VAL A 248 -1.31 9.35 3.13
CA VAL A 248 -1.85 10.71 3.06
C VAL A 248 -2.97 10.83 2.01
N ILE A 249 -2.76 10.29 0.81
CA ILE A 249 -3.74 10.33 -0.31
C ILE A 249 -5.04 9.64 0.08
N THR A 250 -4.96 8.54 0.83
CA THR A 250 -6.15 7.76 1.22
C THR A 250 -6.87 8.32 2.44
N THR A 251 -6.32 9.30 3.14
CA THR A 251 -6.91 9.86 4.37
C THR A 251 -7.27 11.34 4.28
N THR A 252 -6.78 12.04 3.26
CA THR A 252 -6.93 13.49 3.15
C THR A 252 -7.63 13.85 1.83
N PRO A 253 -8.79 14.54 1.86
CA PRO A 253 -9.46 15.06 0.67
C PRO A 253 -8.51 15.82 -0.25
N TYR A 254 -8.71 15.68 -1.58
CA TYR A 254 -7.81 16.33 -2.54
C TYR A 254 -7.78 17.85 -2.40
N ASP A 255 -8.89 18.49 -2.07
CA ASP A 255 -8.95 19.94 -1.88
C ASP A 255 -8.06 20.42 -0.72
N GLU A 256 -7.97 19.61 0.35
CA GLU A 256 -7.06 19.86 1.47
C GLU A 256 -5.60 19.62 1.06
N LEU A 257 -5.33 18.51 0.35
CA LEU A 257 -3.99 18.22 -0.17
C LEU A 257 -3.50 19.32 -1.11
N LYS A 258 -4.35 19.78 -2.02
CA LYS A 258 -4.02 20.79 -3.03
C LYS A 258 -3.41 22.03 -2.40
N SER A 259 -3.95 22.49 -1.27
CA SER A 259 -3.42 23.65 -0.55
C SER A 259 -1.97 23.44 -0.08
N ILE A 260 -1.63 22.22 0.34
CA ILE A 260 -0.27 21.85 0.72
C ILE A 260 0.61 21.66 -0.51
N LEU A 261 0.13 20.97 -1.54
CA LEU A 261 0.87 20.74 -2.79
C LEU A 261 1.25 22.05 -3.48
N ASP A 262 0.35 23.05 -3.49
CA ASP A 262 0.63 24.37 -4.05
C ASP A 262 1.75 25.12 -3.29
N LYS A 263 1.98 24.79 -2.02
CA LYS A 263 3.09 25.33 -1.20
C LYS A 263 4.41 24.57 -1.40
N TYR A 264 4.35 23.25 -1.66
CA TYR A 264 5.53 22.39 -1.73
C TYR A 264 5.66 21.72 -3.11
N GLY A 265 6.45 22.35 -3.99
CA GLY A 265 6.61 21.92 -5.39
C GLY A 265 7.01 20.45 -5.55
N LYS A 266 7.96 19.95 -4.77
CA LYS A 266 8.38 18.53 -4.84
C LYS A 266 7.26 17.55 -4.47
N LEU A 267 6.43 17.89 -3.47
CA LEU A 267 5.26 17.06 -3.14
C LEU A 267 4.24 17.08 -4.28
N LYS A 268 4.01 18.25 -4.88
CA LYS A 268 3.13 18.41 -6.05
C LYS A 268 3.60 17.60 -7.25
N ASP A 269 4.89 17.63 -7.54
CA ASP A 269 5.47 16.88 -8.65
C ASP A 269 5.27 15.37 -8.43
N LYS A 270 5.62 14.87 -7.25
CA LYS A 270 5.39 13.46 -6.86
C LYS A 270 3.93 13.05 -6.95
N TYR A 271 3.02 13.86 -6.38
CA TYR A 271 1.58 13.59 -6.44
C TYR A 271 1.09 13.53 -7.90
N THR A 272 1.51 14.48 -8.73
CA THR A 272 1.12 14.57 -10.14
C THR A 272 1.62 13.36 -10.93
N ILE A 273 2.86 12.93 -10.68
CA ILE A 273 3.44 11.72 -11.30
C ILE A 273 2.61 10.49 -10.95
N LEU A 274 2.28 10.28 -9.67
CA LEU A 274 1.46 9.16 -9.24
C LEU A 274 0.06 9.23 -9.83
N ALA A 275 -0.62 10.38 -9.74
CA ALA A 275 -1.98 10.57 -10.22
C ALA A 275 -2.10 10.30 -11.72
N ASN A 276 -1.18 10.84 -12.53
CA ASN A 276 -1.19 10.62 -13.96
C ASN A 276 -0.85 9.16 -14.30
N THR A 277 0.21 8.61 -13.71
CA THR A 277 0.65 7.23 -14.01
C THR A 277 -0.43 6.22 -13.64
N PHE A 278 -1.03 6.36 -12.45
CA PHE A 278 -2.06 5.43 -12.00
C PHE A 278 -3.36 5.55 -12.77
N LYS A 279 -3.72 6.76 -13.19
CA LYS A 279 -4.90 6.97 -14.05
C LYS A 279 -4.69 6.43 -15.47
N GLU A 280 -3.52 6.65 -16.06
CA GLU A 280 -3.23 6.25 -17.44
C GLU A 280 -2.95 4.75 -17.57
N LYS A 281 -2.12 4.20 -16.68
CA LYS A 281 -1.69 2.79 -16.76
C LYS A 281 -2.67 1.83 -16.10
N TYR A 282 -3.20 2.20 -14.94
CA TYR A 282 -3.99 1.30 -14.10
C TYR A 282 -5.48 1.66 -14.07
N HIS A 283 -5.89 2.76 -14.72
CA HIS A 283 -7.24 3.31 -14.65
C HIS A 283 -7.71 3.63 -13.22
N ILE A 284 -6.76 3.98 -12.34
CA ILE A 284 -7.01 4.32 -10.94
C ILE A 284 -6.91 5.83 -10.77
N ASP A 285 -8.02 6.48 -10.38
CA ASP A 285 -8.01 7.91 -10.04
C ASP A 285 -7.83 8.12 -8.53
N ILE A 286 -6.57 8.27 -8.10
CA ILE A 286 -6.22 8.45 -6.69
C ILE A 286 -6.69 9.78 -6.09
N THR A 287 -7.15 10.73 -6.91
CA THR A 287 -7.71 12.00 -6.40
C THR A 287 -9.04 11.81 -5.68
N LEU A 288 -9.70 10.66 -5.90
CA LEU A 288 -10.99 10.34 -5.31
C LEU A 288 -10.88 9.70 -3.92
N PHE A 289 -9.72 9.13 -3.56
CA PHE A 289 -9.61 8.28 -2.36
C PHE A 289 -9.86 9.02 -1.05
N GLY A 290 -9.27 10.21 -0.87
CA GLY A 290 -9.46 10.98 0.36
C GLY A 290 -10.88 11.55 0.53
N ASN A 291 -11.69 11.57 -0.54
CA ASN A 291 -13.06 12.09 -0.52
C ASN A 291 -14.12 11.01 -0.23
N ARG A 292 -13.73 9.73 -0.23
CA ARG A 292 -14.61 8.58 0.02
C ARG A 292 -14.47 8.11 1.45
#